data_AF-A0A175RHC8-F1
#
_entry.id   AF-A0A175RHC8-F1
#
_cell.length_a   1.000
_cell.length_b   1.000
_cell.length_c   1.000
_cell.angle_alpha   90.00
_cell.angle_beta   90.00
_cell.angle_gamma   90.00
#
_symmetry.space_group_name_H-M   'P 1'
#
loop_
_entity.id
_entity.type
_entity.pdbx_description
1 polymer ?
#
loop_
_entity_poly.entity_id
_entity_poly.type
_entity_poly.pdbx_seq_one_letter_code
_entity_poly.pdbx_strand_id
1 'polypeptide(L)'
;ERELLRATRAAAAQGAVLVVSLTPDHELSTLTTADARRANRLLEQVHEQYGTKVLVRYAPQMNGTWVSWGQQPTDFTRTFRALAAQVHAGSSDAAMVWAPSYGAGYPFGESAGRLRDLSSTDVEALDTNGDGKLTAADDPYAPYWPGASSVDWVGLSMFSFGKGKATEAAGR
;
A
#
# COMPACT_ATOMS: atom_id res chain seq x y z
N GLU A 1 3.73 16.16 -5.79
CA GLU A 1 4.55 16.42 -7.00
C GLU A 1 5.78 17.30 -6.73
N ARG A 2 5.63 18.59 -6.42
CA ARG A 2 6.78 19.50 -6.19
C ARG A 2 7.75 19.05 -5.07
N GLU A 3 7.22 18.41 -4.02
CA GLU A 3 8.05 17.87 -2.93
C GLU A 3 8.83 16.63 -3.37
N LEU A 4 8.20 15.72 -4.14
CA LEU A 4 8.86 14.55 -4.69
C LEU A 4 10.06 14.95 -5.56
N LEU A 5 9.87 15.90 -6.48
CA LEU A 5 10.97 16.38 -7.34
C LEU A 5 12.12 16.99 -6.52
N ARG A 6 11.80 17.77 -5.47
CA ARG A 6 12.82 18.33 -4.58
C ARG A 6 13.59 17.27 -3.79
N ALA A 7 12.89 16.28 -3.21
CA ALA A 7 13.51 15.19 -2.49
C ALA A 7 14.38 14.31 -3.41
N THR A 8 13.90 14.07 -4.63
CA THR A 8 14.62 13.28 -5.65
C THR A 8 15.94 13.92 -6.02
N ARG A 9 15.97 15.24 -6.26
CA ARG A 9 17.22 15.95 -6.53
C ARG A 9 18.27 15.77 -5.44
N ALA A 10 17.86 15.85 -4.17
CA ALA A 10 18.77 15.71 -3.04
C ALA A 10 19.31 14.28 -2.90
N ALA A 11 18.45 13.27 -3.10
CA ALA A 11 18.82 11.86 -2.99
C ALA A 11 19.69 11.38 -4.17
N ALA A 12 19.39 11.81 -5.40
CA ALA A 12 20.14 11.44 -6.59
C ALA A 12 21.61 11.92 -6.53
N ALA A 13 21.85 13.11 -5.96
CA ALA A 13 23.22 13.62 -5.75
C ALA A 13 24.07 12.74 -4.82
N GLN A 14 23.47 11.84 -4.06
CA GLN A 14 24.14 10.94 -3.12
C GLN A 14 24.19 9.48 -3.60
N GLY A 15 23.68 9.18 -4.80
CA GLY A 15 23.57 7.80 -5.31
C GLY A 15 22.57 6.94 -4.52
N ALA A 16 21.64 7.56 -3.79
CA ALA A 16 20.65 6.85 -3.00
C ALA A 16 19.49 6.32 -3.86
N VAL A 17 18.92 5.19 -3.44
CA VAL A 17 17.63 4.68 -3.95
C VAL A 17 16.49 5.36 -3.20
N LEU A 18 15.51 5.89 -3.93
CA LEU A 18 14.34 6.51 -3.31
C LEU A 18 13.26 5.48 -3.02
N VAL A 19 12.72 5.50 -1.79
CA VAL A 19 11.46 4.83 -1.46
C VAL A 19 10.36 5.88 -1.40
N VAL A 20 9.40 5.80 -2.32
CA VAL A 20 8.28 6.73 -2.40
C VAL A 20 7.02 6.00 -1.97
N SER A 21 6.38 6.50 -0.90
CA SER A 21 5.07 6.00 -0.50
C SER A 21 3.98 6.80 -1.21
N LEU A 22 3.15 6.11 -1.99
CA LEU A 22 1.95 6.70 -2.58
C LEU A 22 0.77 6.37 -1.68
N THR A 23 0.26 7.36 -0.98
CA THR A 23 -0.84 7.24 0.00
C THR A 23 -2.12 7.83 -0.59
N PRO A 24 -3.10 6.99 -1.01
CA PRO A 24 -4.36 7.48 -1.55
C PRO A 24 -5.10 8.38 -0.55
N ASP A 25 -5.46 9.57 -0.99
CA ASP A 25 -6.29 10.53 -0.25
C ASP A 25 -7.77 10.51 -0.70
N HIS A 26 -8.05 9.81 -1.79
CA HIS A 26 -9.38 9.52 -2.31
C HIS A 26 -9.73 8.04 -2.16
N GLU A 27 -11.04 7.73 -2.23
CA GLU A 27 -11.55 6.36 -2.22
C GLU A 27 -10.91 5.53 -3.34
N LEU A 28 -10.39 4.34 -3.01
CA LEU A 28 -9.74 3.48 -3.99
C LEU A 28 -10.67 3.13 -5.16
N SER A 29 -11.95 2.93 -4.88
CA SER A 29 -13.03 2.68 -5.86
C SER A 29 -13.04 3.69 -7.01
N THR A 30 -12.67 4.95 -6.74
CA THR A 30 -12.67 6.06 -7.69
C THR A 30 -11.41 6.17 -8.54
N LEU A 31 -10.32 5.51 -8.15
CA LEU A 31 -9.05 5.57 -8.87
C LEU A 31 -9.13 4.80 -10.19
N THR A 32 -8.65 5.44 -11.25
CA THR A 32 -8.73 4.94 -12.62
C THR A 32 -7.35 4.63 -13.21
N THR A 33 -7.34 4.00 -14.39
CA THR A 33 -6.11 3.85 -15.17
C THR A 33 -5.48 5.20 -15.56
N ALA A 34 -6.27 6.28 -15.66
CA ALA A 34 -5.73 7.61 -15.94
C ALA A 34 -4.89 8.13 -14.77
N ASP A 35 -5.29 7.83 -13.53
CA ASP A 35 -4.55 8.16 -12.32
C ASP A 35 -3.25 7.36 -12.24
N ALA A 36 -3.30 6.05 -12.54
CA ALA A 36 -2.12 5.21 -12.65
C ALA A 36 -1.13 5.74 -13.71
N ARG A 37 -1.63 6.13 -14.89
CA ARG A 37 -0.80 6.77 -15.94
C ARG A 37 -0.17 8.06 -15.46
N ARG A 38 -0.93 8.89 -14.74
CA ARG A 38 -0.43 10.15 -14.19
C ARG A 38 0.67 9.91 -13.16
N ALA A 39 0.50 8.93 -12.28
CA ALA A 39 1.50 8.54 -11.31
C ALA A 39 2.79 8.05 -12.01
N ASN A 40 2.68 7.16 -13.00
CA ASN A 40 3.85 6.67 -13.73
C ASN A 40 4.58 7.78 -14.49
N ARG A 41 3.87 8.72 -15.14
CA ARG A 41 4.52 9.87 -15.79
C ARG A 41 5.39 10.69 -14.83
N LEU A 42 4.99 10.81 -13.57
CA LEU A 42 5.80 11.49 -12.57
C LEU A 42 7.06 10.69 -12.20
N LEU A 43 6.97 9.37 -12.17
CA LEU A 43 8.10 8.48 -11.95
C LEU A 43 9.07 8.51 -13.15
N GLU A 44 8.55 8.55 -14.37
CA GLU A 44 9.33 8.71 -15.60
C GLU A 44 10.08 10.04 -15.60
N GLN A 45 9.44 11.15 -15.25
CA GLN A 45 10.11 12.45 -15.11
C GLN A 45 11.24 12.42 -14.09
N VAL A 46 11.03 11.75 -12.96
CA VAL A 46 12.06 11.54 -11.94
C VAL A 46 13.24 10.74 -12.49
N HIS A 47 12.96 9.65 -13.20
CA HIS A 47 13.98 8.80 -13.80
C HIS A 47 14.79 9.54 -14.87
N GLU A 48 14.10 10.22 -15.79
CA GLU A 48 14.72 11.00 -16.88
C GLU A 48 15.61 12.13 -16.35
N GLN A 49 15.16 12.84 -15.30
CA GLN A 49 15.87 14.01 -14.80
C GLN A 49 17.11 13.63 -13.96
N TYR A 50 17.09 12.50 -13.27
CA TYR A 50 18.06 12.20 -12.22
C TYR A 50 18.73 10.83 -12.35
N GLY A 51 18.32 9.98 -13.28
CA GLY A 51 18.87 8.62 -13.47
C GLY A 51 18.74 7.73 -12.24
N THR A 52 17.79 8.02 -11.35
CA THR A 52 17.60 7.29 -10.09
C THR A 52 16.56 6.19 -10.24
N LYS A 53 16.71 5.12 -9.45
CA LYS A 53 15.70 4.07 -9.29
C LYS A 53 14.76 4.43 -8.14
N VAL A 54 13.47 4.21 -8.35
CA VAL A 54 12.43 4.47 -7.35
C VAL A 54 11.75 3.17 -6.94
N LEU A 55 11.68 2.91 -5.64
CA LEU A 55 10.84 1.88 -5.04
C LEU A 55 9.48 2.50 -4.68
N VAL A 56 8.43 2.07 -5.36
CA VAL A 56 7.07 2.62 -5.24
C VAL A 56 6.26 1.78 -4.26
N ARG A 57 6.10 2.28 -3.04
CA ARG A 57 5.30 1.66 -1.99
C ARG A 57 3.87 2.22 -2.02
N TYR A 58 3.00 1.60 -2.80
CA TYR A 58 1.60 2.02 -2.97
C TYR A 58 0.71 1.51 -1.84
N ALA A 59 -0.10 2.40 -1.26
CA ALA A 59 -1.10 2.09 -0.24
C ALA A 59 -0.61 1.08 0.83
N PRO A 60 0.52 1.36 1.51
CA PRO A 60 1.09 0.43 2.48
C PRO A 60 0.13 0.18 3.66
N GLN A 61 0.34 -0.90 4.39
CA GLN A 61 -0.45 -1.24 5.59
C GLN A 61 -1.94 -1.44 5.27
N MET A 62 -2.27 -1.82 4.03
CA MET A 62 -3.64 -2.05 3.53
C MET A 62 -4.44 -3.08 4.33
N ASN A 63 -3.78 -3.98 5.05
CA ASN A 63 -4.42 -4.95 5.94
C ASN A 63 -4.79 -4.38 7.33
N GLY A 64 -4.40 -3.13 7.64
CA GLY A 64 -4.70 -2.45 8.89
C GLY A 64 -6.02 -1.67 8.88
N THR A 65 -6.47 -1.27 10.07
CA THR A 65 -7.74 -0.52 10.31
C THR A 65 -7.55 1.01 10.35
N TRP A 66 -6.32 1.49 10.43
CA TRP A 66 -5.96 2.89 10.73
C TRP A 66 -5.68 3.77 9.50
N VAL A 67 -5.72 3.21 8.29
CA VAL A 67 -5.55 3.94 7.03
C VAL A 67 -6.86 3.96 6.25
N SER A 68 -7.11 5.03 5.49
CA SER A 68 -8.38 5.20 4.73
C SER A 68 -8.58 4.10 3.69
N TRP A 69 -7.50 3.63 3.06
CA TRP A 69 -7.47 2.53 2.09
C TRP A 69 -7.42 1.13 2.73
N GLY A 70 -7.47 1.06 4.07
CA GLY A 70 -7.35 -0.19 4.82
C GLY A 70 -8.60 -1.06 4.68
N GLN A 71 -8.44 -2.37 4.85
CA GLN A 71 -9.53 -3.34 4.84
C GLN A 71 -10.31 -3.46 3.51
N GLN A 72 -9.77 -2.96 2.39
CA GLN A 72 -10.40 -2.97 1.07
C GLN A 72 -9.64 -3.85 0.06
N PRO A 73 -9.59 -5.18 0.22
CA PRO A 73 -8.76 -6.05 -0.62
C PRO A 73 -9.11 -5.98 -2.12
N THR A 74 -10.39 -5.87 -2.47
CA THR A 74 -10.83 -5.83 -3.88
C THR A 74 -10.29 -4.60 -4.58
N ASP A 75 -10.55 -3.42 -4.01
CA ASP A 75 -10.11 -2.16 -4.61
C ASP A 75 -8.60 -1.97 -4.50
N PHE A 76 -7.97 -2.41 -3.41
CA PHE A 76 -6.53 -2.40 -3.25
C PHE A 76 -5.85 -3.20 -4.36
N THR A 77 -6.23 -4.47 -4.56
CA THR A 77 -5.58 -5.32 -5.57
C THR A 77 -5.81 -4.80 -6.98
N ARG A 78 -7.02 -4.31 -7.30
CA ARG A 78 -7.34 -3.69 -8.59
C ARG A 78 -6.46 -2.47 -8.87
N THR A 79 -6.38 -1.54 -7.93
CA THR A 79 -5.63 -0.28 -8.10
C THR A 79 -4.11 -0.50 -8.08
N PHE A 80 -3.62 -1.42 -7.25
CA PHE A 80 -2.21 -1.83 -7.25
C PHE A 80 -1.81 -2.42 -8.60
N ARG A 81 -2.62 -3.35 -9.15
CA ARG A 81 -2.39 -3.94 -10.48
C ARG A 81 -2.41 -2.88 -11.58
N ALA A 82 -3.34 -1.93 -11.51
CA ALA A 82 -3.43 -0.86 -12.50
C ALA A 82 -2.17 0.03 -12.50
N LEU A 83 -1.66 0.39 -11.32
CA LEU A 83 -0.41 1.14 -11.21
C LEU A 83 0.80 0.32 -11.68
N ALA A 84 0.92 -0.93 -11.21
CA ALA A 84 2.01 -1.82 -11.62
C ALA A 84 2.07 -2.00 -13.14
N ALA A 85 0.92 -2.19 -13.80
CA ALA A 85 0.85 -2.30 -15.25
C ALA A 85 1.38 -1.04 -15.97
N GLN A 86 1.13 0.16 -15.44
CA GLN A 86 1.68 1.39 -16.04
C GLN A 86 3.18 1.54 -15.77
N VAL A 87 3.64 1.19 -14.56
CA VAL A 87 5.06 1.23 -14.20
C VAL A 87 5.87 0.26 -15.06
N HIS A 88 5.44 -0.99 -15.17
CA HIS A 88 6.14 -2.03 -15.93
C HIS A 88 6.11 -1.82 -17.44
N ALA A 89 5.07 -1.17 -17.97
CA ALA A 89 5.01 -0.82 -19.40
C ALA A 89 5.70 0.50 -19.75
N GLY A 90 6.02 1.32 -18.75
CA GLY A 90 6.61 2.65 -18.90
C GLY A 90 8.14 2.64 -18.93
N SER A 91 8.72 3.84 -18.93
CA SER A 91 10.17 4.06 -18.95
C SER A 91 10.75 4.44 -17.58
N SER A 92 9.99 4.32 -16.48
CA SER A 92 10.41 4.81 -15.17
C SER A 92 11.50 3.97 -14.49
N ASP A 93 11.71 2.71 -14.93
CA ASP A 93 12.58 1.72 -14.27
C ASP A 93 12.30 1.60 -12.75
N ALA A 94 11.09 1.97 -12.34
CA ALA A 94 10.64 1.93 -10.97
C ALA A 94 10.18 0.51 -10.60
N ALA A 95 10.31 0.16 -9.32
CA ALA A 95 9.93 -1.15 -8.81
C ALA A 95 8.77 -1.03 -7.82
N MET A 96 7.72 -1.82 -8.01
CA MET A 96 6.53 -1.87 -7.18
C MET A 96 6.77 -2.63 -5.88
N VAL A 97 6.42 -2.02 -4.75
CA VAL A 97 6.59 -2.59 -3.41
C VAL A 97 5.22 -2.89 -2.79
N TRP A 98 4.95 -4.17 -2.53
CA TRP A 98 3.80 -4.61 -1.73
C TRP A 98 4.23 -4.69 -0.25
N ALA A 99 3.60 -3.90 0.62
CA ALA A 99 4.06 -3.72 2.00
C ALA A 99 2.91 -3.69 3.02
N PRO A 100 2.41 -4.86 3.45
CA PRO A 100 1.43 -4.97 4.54
C PRO A 100 2.03 -4.59 5.91
N SER A 101 1.16 -4.45 6.89
CA SER A 101 1.49 -4.46 8.32
C SER A 101 1.72 -5.89 8.79
N TYR A 102 2.60 -6.07 9.77
CA TYR A 102 2.77 -7.34 10.45
C TYR A 102 1.44 -7.83 11.03
N GLY A 103 1.05 -9.05 10.64
CA GLY A 103 -0.28 -9.61 10.90
C GLY A 103 -0.56 -10.00 12.35
N ALA A 104 0.41 -9.92 13.27
CA ALA A 104 0.13 -10.21 14.67
C ALA A 104 -0.87 -9.20 15.24
N GLY A 105 -1.99 -9.72 15.73
CA GLY A 105 -3.10 -8.91 16.21
C GLY A 105 -4.19 -8.68 15.17
N TYR A 106 -4.08 -9.19 13.93
CA TYR A 106 -5.16 -9.19 12.94
C TYR A 106 -6.46 -9.77 13.53
N PRO A 107 -7.65 -9.19 13.25
CA PRO A 107 -7.94 -8.05 12.37
C PRO A 107 -7.72 -6.66 13.01
N PHE A 108 -6.84 -6.57 14.01
CA PHE A 108 -6.39 -5.36 14.71
C PHE A 108 -7.49 -4.65 15.49
N GLY A 109 -8.04 -5.38 16.49
CA GLY A 109 -9.15 -5.01 17.39
C GLY A 109 -9.43 -3.50 17.49
N GLU A 110 -10.68 -3.13 17.19
CA GLU A 110 -11.16 -1.82 16.72
C GLU A 110 -10.99 -1.59 15.21
N SER A 111 -11.60 -2.49 14.44
CA SER A 111 -12.27 -2.12 13.19
C SER A 111 -13.50 -1.23 13.47
N ALA A 112 -13.30 -0.06 14.09
CA ALA A 112 -14.34 0.86 14.48
C ALA A 112 -15.19 1.25 13.25
N GLY A 113 -16.35 0.62 13.09
CA GLY A 113 -17.29 0.89 12.00
C GLY A 113 -16.94 0.25 10.65
N ARG A 114 -15.67 0.28 10.20
CA ARG A 114 -15.32 -0.03 8.80
C ARG A 114 -15.71 -1.44 8.32
N LEU A 115 -15.63 -2.49 9.16
CA LEU A 115 -16.12 -3.82 8.76
C LEU A 115 -17.61 -3.86 8.43
N ARG A 116 -18.41 -2.93 8.97
CA ARG A 116 -19.85 -2.82 8.67
C ARG A 116 -20.12 -2.13 7.34
N ASP A 117 -19.15 -1.36 6.85
CA ASP A 117 -19.24 -0.59 5.61
C ASP A 117 -18.55 -1.29 4.43
N LEU A 118 -17.95 -2.47 4.66
CA LEU A 118 -17.33 -3.26 3.60
C LEU A 118 -18.38 -3.83 2.64
N SER A 119 -18.00 -3.93 1.37
CA SER A 119 -18.78 -4.64 0.38
C SER A 119 -18.89 -6.13 0.73
N SER A 120 -19.96 -6.80 0.29
CA SER A 120 -20.07 -8.27 0.47
C SER A 120 -18.89 -9.02 -0.15
N THR A 121 -18.36 -8.51 -1.27
CA THR A 121 -17.17 -9.04 -1.94
C THR A 121 -15.93 -8.95 -1.06
N ASP A 122 -15.72 -7.83 -0.37
CA ASP A 122 -14.58 -7.69 0.55
C ASP A 122 -14.76 -8.54 1.81
N VAL A 123 -15.98 -8.66 2.33
CA VAL A 123 -16.26 -9.56 3.46
C VAL A 123 -15.92 -11.01 3.11
N GLU A 124 -16.36 -11.48 1.94
CA GLU A 124 -16.04 -12.83 1.45
C GLU A 124 -14.54 -13.02 1.20
N ALA A 125 -13.86 -12.00 0.66
CA ALA A 125 -12.42 -12.07 0.43
C ALA A 125 -11.60 -12.13 1.73
N LEU A 126 -12.07 -11.48 2.80
CA LEU A 126 -11.37 -11.43 4.09
C LEU A 126 -11.65 -12.66 4.96
N ASP A 127 -12.79 -13.31 4.80
CA ASP A 127 -13.15 -14.59 5.44
C ASP A 127 -12.45 -15.77 4.76
N THR A 128 -11.13 -15.83 4.92
CA THR A 128 -10.26 -16.79 4.25
C THR A 128 -10.44 -18.22 4.75
N ASN A 129 -11.02 -18.42 5.93
CA ASN A 129 -11.34 -19.73 6.46
C ASN A 129 -12.81 -20.17 6.19
N GLY A 130 -13.66 -19.26 5.72
CA GLY A 130 -15.04 -19.52 5.32
C GLY A 130 -16.02 -19.76 6.48
N ASP A 131 -15.71 -19.28 7.69
CA ASP A 131 -16.54 -19.47 8.89
C ASP A 131 -17.56 -18.34 9.14
N GLY A 132 -17.56 -17.33 8.26
CA GLY A 132 -18.42 -16.16 8.30
C GLY A 132 -17.98 -15.09 9.31
N LYS A 133 -16.78 -15.21 9.89
CA LYS A 133 -16.26 -14.27 10.90
C LYS A 133 -14.83 -13.87 10.58
N LEU A 134 -14.60 -12.57 10.47
CA LEU A 134 -13.24 -12.05 10.40
C LEU A 134 -12.55 -12.14 11.76
N THR A 135 -11.54 -13.00 11.88
CA THR A 135 -10.81 -13.25 13.12
C THR A 135 -9.30 -13.39 12.89
N ALA A 136 -8.56 -13.71 13.96
CA ALA A 136 -7.14 -14.03 13.86
C ALA A 136 -6.86 -15.38 13.17
N ALA A 137 -7.90 -16.17 12.87
CA ALA A 137 -7.76 -17.40 12.10
C ALA A 137 -7.67 -17.14 10.58
N ASP A 138 -7.99 -15.92 10.13
CA ASP A 138 -7.90 -15.52 8.74
C ASP A 138 -6.48 -15.12 8.33
N ASP A 139 -6.14 -15.34 7.06
CA ASP A 139 -4.88 -14.92 6.49
C ASP A 139 -4.85 -13.38 6.34
N PRO A 140 -3.96 -12.67 7.05
CA PRO A 140 -3.93 -11.21 7.05
C PRO A 140 -3.30 -10.61 5.77
N TYR A 141 -2.88 -11.45 4.82
CA TYR A 141 -2.09 -11.07 3.66
C TYR A 141 -2.70 -11.51 2.34
N ALA A 142 -3.17 -12.76 2.25
CA ALA A 142 -3.64 -13.38 1.01
C ALA A 142 -4.72 -12.55 0.28
N PRO A 143 -5.73 -11.96 0.95
CA PRO A 143 -6.75 -11.14 0.28
C PRO A 143 -6.17 -9.90 -0.43
N TYR A 144 -5.02 -9.42 0.04
CA TYR A 144 -4.35 -8.23 -0.48
C TYR A 144 -3.24 -8.54 -1.49
N TRP A 145 -3.01 -9.81 -1.85
CA TRP A 145 -1.93 -10.15 -2.77
C TRP A 145 -2.31 -9.84 -4.22
N PRO A 146 -1.65 -8.87 -4.90
CA PRO A 146 -2.01 -8.51 -6.27
C PRO A 146 -1.48 -9.50 -7.31
N GLY A 147 -0.64 -10.46 -6.91
CA GLY A 147 -0.01 -11.43 -7.82
C GLY A 147 1.44 -11.09 -8.14
N ALA A 148 2.23 -12.12 -8.42
CA ALA A 148 3.68 -12.00 -8.61
C ALA A 148 4.07 -11.11 -9.79
N SER A 149 3.25 -11.03 -10.84
CA SER A 149 3.50 -10.17 -12.00
C SER A 149 3.37 -8.67 -11.70
N SER A 150 2.80 -8.29 -10.55
CA SER A 150 2.63 -6.89 -10.17
C SER A 150 3.62 -6.42 -9.13
N VAL A 151 4.35 -7.33 -8.47
CA VAL A 151 5.18 -7.03 -7.30
C VAL A 151 6.64 -7.32 -7.61
N ASP A 152 7.48 -6.29 -7.47
CA ASP A 152 8.93 -6.42 -7.61
C ASP A 152 9.61 -6.64 -6.26
N TRP A 153 9.05 -6.08 -5.18
CA TRP A 153 9.55 -6.21 -3.81
C TRP A 153 8.44 -6.47 -2.80
N VAL A 154 8.72 -7.38 -1.86
CA VAL A 154 7.88 -7.63 -0.68
C VAL A 154 8.48 -6.89 0.52
N GLY A 155 7.71 -5.98 1.11
CA GLY A 155 8.04 -5.27 2.34
C GLY A 155 7.14 -5.69 3.49
N LEU A 156 7.45 -5.19 4.69
CA LEU A 156 6.63 -5.40 5.89
C LEU A 156 6.78 -4.20 6.82
N SER A 157 5.65 -3.69 7.34
CA SER A 157 5.64 -2.64 8.36
C SER A 157 5.45 -3.27 9.75
N MET A 158 6.39 -3.04 10.65
CA MET A 158 6.34 -3.55 12.02
C MET A 158 6.83 -2.46 12.98
N PHE A 159 6.08 -2.24 14.06
CA PHE A 159 6.39 -1.23 15.07
C PHE A 159 6.58 -1.91 16.43
N SER A 160 7.55 -1.42 17.20
CA SER A 160 7.70 -1.75 18.62
C SER A 160 7.56 -0.48 19.42
N PHE A 161 6.58 -0.44 20.32
CA PHE A 161 6.27 0.73 21.14
C PHE A 161 7.02 0.77 22.49
N GLY A 162 8.02 -0.12 22.67
CA GLY A 162 8.77 -0.24 23.91
C GLY A 162 7.99 -0.90 25.06
N LYS A 163 8.59 -0.97 26.26
CA LYS A 163 7.93 -1.45 27.48
C LYS A 163 7.21 -0.28 28.15
N GLY A 164 5.88 -0.23 28.03
CA GLY A 164 5.00 0.76 28.67
C GLY A 164 3.53 0.32 28.55
N LYS A 165 2.64 0.85 29.40
CA LYS A 165 1.20 0.51 29.31
C LYS A 165 0.67 0.96 27.94
N ALA A 166 -0.04 0.06 27.25
CA ALA A 166 -0.53 0.24 25.88
C ALA A 166 -1.41 1.49 25.65
N THR A 167 -1.80 2.20 26.70
CA THR A 167 -2.66 3.39 26.66
C THR A 167 -1.92 4.72 26.43
N GLU A 168 -0.58 4.75 26.38
CA GLU A 168 0.18 5.99 26.12
C GLU A 168 0.75 6.08 24.70
N ALA A 169 0.75 4.98 23.94
CA ALA A 169 1.41 4.90 22.63
C ALA A 169 0.49 5.17 21.42
N ALA A 170 -0.83 5.25 21.63
CA ALA A 170 -1.76 5.78 20.64
C ALA A 170 -1.94 7.26 20.93
N GLY A 171 -1.21 8.11 20.20
CA GLY A 171 -1.24 9.55 20.35
C GLY A 171 -2.68 10.11 20.35
N ARG A 172 -2.90 11.08 21.24
CA ARG A 172 -4.00 12.04 21.11
C ARG A 172 -3.84 12.87 19.84
#